data_AF-A0A1H0S8D4-F1
#
_entry.id   AF-A0A1H0S8D4-F1
#
_cell.length_a   1.000
_cell.length_b   1.000
_cell.length_c   1.000
_cell.angle_alpha   90.00
_cell.angle_beta   90.00
_cell.angle_gamma   90.00
#
_symmetry.space_group_name_H-M   'P 1'
#
loop_
_entity.id
_entity.type
_entity.pdbx_description
1 polymer ?
#
loop_
_entity_poly.entity_id
_entity_poly.type
_entity_poly.pdbx_seq_one_letter_code
_entity_poly.pdbx_strand_id
1 'polypeptide(L)'
;MSQLFTEQSIIGEIVTEFPKASDLFKTYKIDFCCGGNRPLIDALEERSLAKEEVLDKLNSLYEEAKALNNQDTDWTKATFTQLIDHIVNTHHKFLNEELPLLSPYVTKVLRVHGAEHQHLAEVHSLYNQLKTELEQHTIKEEADAFPLFINFENNPSDYNKEELTKLVTELEDEHDGAGDLIKEIRNITADFTPPPGACGTYRLVYQRLANLESDLFQHIHLENNILFKRAREL
;
A
#
# COMPACT_ATOMS: atom_id res chain seq x y z
N MET A 1 5.99 25.54 18.29
CA MET A 1 6.03 24.06 18.22
C MET A 1 7.15 23.70 17.28
N SER A 2 8.06 22.81 17.65
CA SER A 2 9.06 22.30 16.69
C SER A 2 8.34 21.40 15.71
N GLN A 3 8.32 21.75 14.43
CA GLN A 3 7.83 20.84 13.39
C GLN A 3 8.87 19.73 13.20
N LEU A 4 8.49 18.50 13.52
CA LEU A 4 9.33 17.32 13.30
C LEU A 4 9.35 17.00 11.80
N PHE A 5 8.17 16.98 11.18
CA PHE A 5 8.02 16.74 9.75
C PHE A 5 7.93 18.07 9.01
N THR A 6 8.68 18.18 7.92
CA THR A 6 8.73 19.36 7.06
C THR A 6 8.35 19.01 5.63
N GLU A 7 8.21 20.00 4.77
CA GLU A 7 7.94 19.79 3.34
C GLU A 7 9.05 18.99 2.64
N GLN A 8 10.27 18.98 3.20
CA GLN A 8 11.43 18.25 2.69
C GLN A 8 11.56 16.84 3.26
N SER A 9 10.71 16.47 4.23
CA SER A 9 10.68 15.10 4.76
C SER A 9 10.23 14.12 3.68
N ILE A 10 10.89 12.96 3.61
CA ILE A 10 10.56 11.91 2.62
C ILE A 10 9.26 11.23 3.03
N ILE A 11 8.32 11.09 2.09
CA ILE A 11 6.94 10.64 2.37
C ILE A 11 6.94 9.26 3.04
N GLY A 12 7.68 8.30 2.48
CA GLY A 12 7.79 6.95 3.04
C GLY A 12 8.35 6.97 4.46
N GLU A 13 9.38 7.78 4.72
CA GLU A 13 10.01 7.88 6.05
C GLU A 13 9.08 8.48 7.10
N ILE A 14 8.19 9.40 6.71
CA ILE A 14 7.14 9.92 7.60
C ILE A 14 6.24 8.79 8.08
N VAL A 15 5.82 7.88 7.18
CA VAL A 15 4.95 6.75 7.56
C VAL A 15 5.73 5.71 8.36
N THR A 16 7.01 5.49 8.05
CA THR A 16 7.88 4.60 8.84
C THR A 16 8.02 5.09 10.28
N GLU A 17 8.26 6.39 10.50
CA GLU A 17 8.38 7.00 11.84
C GLU A 17 7.02 7.16 12.53
N PHE A 18 5.97 7.44 11.77
CA PHE A 18 4.62 7.67 12.26
C PHE A 18 3.59 6.92 11.40
N PRO A 19 3.32 5.62 11.68
CA PRO A 19 2.45 4.79 10.84
C PRO A 19 1.05 5.36 10.58
N LYS A 20 0.49 6.11 11.53
CA LYS A 20 -0.81 6.78 11.37
C LYS A 20 -0.82 7.92 10.34
N ALA A 21 0.35 8.38 9.89
CA ALA A 21 0.45 9.30 8.75
C ALA A 21 -0.11 8.66 7.47
N SER A 22 -0.10 7.33 7.35
CA SER A 22 -0.69 6.62 6.20
C SER A 22 -2.17 6.97 6.00
N ASP A 23 -2.98 7.06 7.06
CA ASP A 23 -4.40 7.43 6.99
C ASP A 23 -4.58 8.88 6.51
N LEU A 24 -3.69 9.77 6.97
CA LEU A 24 -3.68 11.17 6.52
C LEU A 24 -3.33 11.25 5.03
N PHE A 25 -2.29 10.55 4.61
CA PHE A 25 -1.86 10.51 3.21
C PHE A 25 -2.90 9.87 2.31
N LYS A 26 -3.58 8.79 2.74
CA LYS A 26 -4.74 8.22 2.02
C LYS A 26 -5.85 9.26 1.82
N THR A 27 -6.14 10.07 2.85
CA THR A 27 -7.15 11.14 2.77
C THR A 27 -6.78 12.20 1.72
N TYR A 28 -5.50 12.56 1.67
CA TYR A 28 -4.97 13.53 0.70
C TYR A 28 -4.54 12.88 -0.64
N LYS A 29 -4.74 11.57 -0.80
CA LYS A 29 -4.32 10.77 -1.95
C LYS A 29 -2.81 10.86 -2.21
N ILE A 30 -2.00 11.05 -1.18
CA ILE A 30 -0.55 11.06 -1.28
C ILE A 30 -0.07 9.61 -1.31
N ASP A 31 0.71 9.26 -2.34
CA ASP A 31 1.30 7.94 -2.50
C ASP A 31 2.54 7.82 -1.62
N PHE A 32 2.44 7.02 -0.56
CA PHE A 32 3.50 6.81 0.42
C PHE A 32 4.16 5.43 0.31
N CYS A 33 3.65 4.55 -0.55
CA CYS A 33 4.13 3.17 -0.68
C CYS A 33 5.09 3.05 -1.87
N CYS A 34 4.59 3.27 -3.09
CA CYS A 34 5.36 3.23 -4.33
C CYS A 34 6.08 4.56 -4.56
N GLY A 35 5.32 5.66 -4.51
CA GLY A 35 5.83 7.03 -4.67
C GLY A 35 6.45 7.64 -3.41
N GLY A 36 6.78 6.81 -2.41
CA GLY A 36 7.20 7.26 -1.08
C GLY A 36 8.62 7.84 -1.01
N ASN A 37 9.49 7.49 -1.97
CA ASN A 37 10.91 7.89 -1.98
C ASN A 37 11.14 9.29 -2.59
N ARG A 38 10.36 10.28 -2.16
CA ARG A 38 10.50 11.67 -2.57
C ARG A 38 10.03 12.64 -1.47
N PRO A 39 10.43 13.92 -1.54
CA PRO A 39 9.95 14.95 -0.63
C PRO A 39 8.43 15.11 -0.62
N LEU A 40 7.86 15.40 0.55
CA LEU A 40 6.44 15.66 0.70
C LEU A 40 5.95 16.83 -0.17
N ILE A 41 6.78 17.87 -0.36
CA ILE A 41 6.42 19.05 -1.17
C ILE A 41 6.00 18.68 -2.59
N ASP A 42 6.66 17.73 -3.23
CA ASP A 42 6.35 17.33 -4.60
C ASP A 42 4.92 16.77 -4.69
N ALA A 43 4.53 15.93 -3.73
CA ALA A 43 3.18 15.38 -3.66
C ALA A 43 2.11 16.44 -3.34
N LEU A 44 2.45 17.44 -2.52
CA LEU A 44 1.54 18.53 -2.19
C LEU A 44 1.28 19.43 -3.41
N GLU A 45 2.33 19.75 -4.17
CA GLU A 45 2.23 20.57 -5.39
C GLU A 45 1.43 19.87 -6.48
N GLU A 46 1.71 18.59 -6.76
CA GLU A 46 0.97 17.78 -7.73
C GLU A 46 -0.53 17.69 -7.42
N ARG A 47 -0.87 17.64 -6.13
CA ARG A 47 -2.25 17.56 -5.64
C ARG A 47 -2.89 18.93 -5.42
N SER A 48 -2.14 20.02 -5.61
CA SER A 48 -2.57 21.39 -5.29
C SER A 48 -3.10 21.56 -3.86
N LEU A 49 -2.43 20.91 -2.90
CA LEU A 49 -2.79 20.94 -1.48
C LEU A 49 -2.14 22.13 -0.77
N ALA A 50 -2.87 22.73 0.19
CA ALA A 50 -2.32 23.78 1.03
C ALA A 50 -1.25 23.20 1.96
N LYS A 51 0.02 23.51 1.68
CA LYS A 51 1.17 22.97 2.41
C LYS A 51 1.04 23.14 3.92
N GLU A 52 0.76 24.36 4.36
CA GLU A 52 0.69 24.70 5.78
C GLU A 52 -0.40 23.87 6.49
N GLU A 53 -1.54 23.66 5.84
CA GLU A 53 -2.64 22.84 6.38
C GLU A 53 -2.20 21.39 6.60
N VAL A 54 -1.56 20.78 5.60
CA VAL A 54 -1.14 19.37 5.68
C VAL A 54 -0.05 19.18 6.73
N LEU A 55 0.96 20.07 6.76
CA LEU A 55 2.04 20.00 7.74
C LEU A 55 1.56 20.23 9.17
N ASP A 56 0.66 21.20 9.38
CA ASP A 56 0.10 21.47 10.70
C ASP A 56 -0.72 20.28 11.20
N LYS A 57 -1.55 19.69 10.33
CA LYS A 57 -2.33 18.50 10.67
C LYS A 57 -1.44 17.29 10.96
N LEU A 58 -0.43 17.03 10.13
CA LEU A 58 0.51 15.93 10.30
C LEU A 58 1.27 16.03 11.63
N ASN A 59 1.86 17.19 11.92
CA ASN A 59 2.62 17.39 13.15
C ASN A 59 1.70 17.38 14.38
N SER A 60 0.46 17.87 14.28
CA SER A 60 -0.51 17.82 15.38
C SER A 60 -0.88 16.37 15.72
N LEU A 61 -1.19 15.55 14.71
CA LEU A 61 -1.51 14.12 14.90
C LEU A 61 -0.33 13.35 15.53
N TYR A 62 0.90 13.69 15.15
CA TYR A 62 2.10 13.10 15.74
C TYR A 62 2.24 13.44 17.24
N GLU A 63 2.10 14.72 17.61
CA GLU A 63 2.18 15.15 19.02
C GLU A 63 1.08 14.52 19.88
N GLU A 64 -0.14 14.40 19.35
CA GLU A 64 -1.25 13.71 20.01
C GLU A 64 -0.94 12.21 20.24
N ALA A 65 -0.43 11.52 19.22
CA ALA A 65 -0.06 10.11 19.33
C ALA A 65 1.05 9.88 20.36
N LYS A 66 2.05 10.77 20.39
CA LYS A 66 3.15 10.76 21.35
C LYS A 66 2.67 10.99 22.78
N ALA A 67 1.73 11.93 22.98
CA ALA A 67 1.16 12.21 24.31
C ALA A 67 0.38 11.01 24.87
N LEU A 68 -0.23 10.19 24.00
CA LEU A 68 -0.98 8.99 24.38
C LEU A 68 -0.08 7.76 24.63
N ASN A 69 1.24 7.87 24.41
CA ASN A 69 2.19 6.76 24.43
C ASN A 69 1.70 5.55 23.61
N ASN A 70 1.03 5.82 22.48
CA ASN A 70 0.71 4.77 21.51
C ASN A 70 2.02 4.29 20.89
N GLN A 71 2.48 3.12 21.33
CA GLN A 71 3.65 2.45 20.76
C GLN A 71 3.16 1.45 19.72
N ASP A 72 3.08 1.90 18.46
CA ASP A 72 3.00 0.98 17.33
C ASP A 72 4.32 0.18 17.24
N THR A 73 4.26 -1.01 16.66
CA THR A 73 5.48 -1.83 16.47
C THR A 73 6.45 -1.09 15.56
N ASP A 74 7.67 -0.86 16.05
CA ASP A 74 8.74 -0.27 15.25
C ASP A 74 9.37 -1.34 14.35
N TRP A 75 8.84 -1.47 13.14
CA TRP A 75 9.31 -2.43 12.14
C TRP A 75 10.73 -2.14 11.63
N THR A 76 11.28 -0.94 11.86
CA THR A 76 12.67 -0.64 11.50
C THR A 76 13.67 -1.39 12.38
N LYS A 77 13.25 -1.76 13.60
CA LYS A 77 14.06 -2.51 14.56
C LYS A 77 13.80 -4.02 14.54
N ALA A 78 12.76 -4.47 13.85
CA ALA A 78 12.43 -5.89 13.72
C ALA A 78 13.47 -6.62 12.86
N THR A 79 13.65 -7.93 13.08
CA THR A 79 14.40 -8.77 12.14
C THR A 79 13.65 -8.88 10.80
N PHE A 80 14.34 -9.22 9.71
CA PHE A 80 13.69 -9.52 8.44
C PHE A 80 12.68 -10.66 8.62
N THR A 81 13.05 -11.71 9.35
CA THR A 81 12.13 -12.80 9.70
C THR A 81 10.84 -12.29 10.36
N GLN A 82 10.95 -11.40 11.36
CA GLN A 82 9.77 -10.87 12.07
C GLN A 82 8.87 -10.00 11.17
N LEU A 83 9.46 -9.16 10.32
CA LEU A 83 8.72 -8.31 9.40
C LEU A 83 8.02 -9.13 8.31
N ILE A 84 8.73 -10.10 7.72
CA ILE A 84 8.18 -11.04 6.74
C ILE A 84 7.04 -11.84 7.34
N ASP A 85 7.22 -12.40 8.54
CA ASP A 85 6.16 -13.12 9.24
C ASP A 85 4.91 -12.24 9.45
N HIS A 86 5.09 -10.96 9.75
CA HIS A 86 3.98 -10.02 9.88
C HIS A 86 3.27 -9.76 8.55
N ILE A 87 4.03 -9.51 7.48
CA ILE A 87 3.50 -9.30 6.12
C ILE A 87 2.67 -10.49 5.68
N VAL A 88 3.20 -11.71 5.79
CA VAL A 88 2.52 -12.94 5.38
C VAL A 88 1.25 -13.17 6.20
N ASN A 89 1.34 -13.07 7.53
CA ASN A 89 0.21 -13.38 8.40
C ASN A 89 -0.88 -12.31 8.44
N THR A 90 -0.59 -11.11 7.94
CA THR A 90 -1.52 -9.96 7.94
C THR A 90 -2.03 -9.69 6.53
N HIS A 91 -1.13 -9.31 5.63
CA HIS A 91 -1.47 -8.79 4.31
C HIS A 91 -1.68 -9.92 3.28
N HIS A 92 -0.75 -10.87 3.17
CA HIS A 92 -0.91 -11.97 2.21
C HIS A 92 -2.10 -12.84 2.58
N LYS A 93 -2.27 -13.11 3.88
CA LYS A 93 -3.47 -13.78 4.40
C LYS A 93 -4.75 -13.02 4.04
N PHE A 94 -4.79 -11.70 4.22
CA PHE A 94 -5.93 -10.88 3.83
C PHE A 94 -6.22 -11.00 2.33
N LEU A 95 -5.20 -10.86 1.46
CA LEU A 95 -5.35 -11.00 0.01
C LEU A 95 -5.90 -12.38 -0.39
N ASN A 96 -5.33 -13.45 0.18
CA ASN A 96 -5.75 -14.83 -0.06
C ASN A 96 -7.21 -15.11 0.33
N GLU A 97 -7.74 -14.40 1.33
CA GLU A 97 -9.15 -14.49 1.74
C GLU A 97 -10.04 -13.56 0.89
N GLU A 98 -9.62 -12.30 0.72
CA GLU A 98 -10.43 -11.23 0.14
C GLU A 98 -10.66 -11.40 -1.37
N LEU A 99 -9.60 -11.66 -2.13
CA LEU A 99 -9.64 -11.76 -3.60
C LEU A 99 -10.63 -12.84 -4.11
N PRO A 100 -10.62 -14.09 -3.62
CA PRO A 100 -11.62 -15.07 -4.05
C PRO A 100 -13.03 -14.73 -3.57
N LEU A 101 -13.17 -14.14 -2.37
CA LEU A 101 -14.47 -13.77 -1.82
C LEU A 101 -15.10 -12.54 -2.50
N LEU A 102 -14.30 -11.61 -3.03
CA LEU A 102 -14.78 -10.39 -3.69
C LEU A 102 -15.10 -10.63 -5.18
N SER A 103 -14.36 -11.51 -5.85
CA SER A 103 -14.54 -11.90 -7.27
C SER A 103 -16.01 -12.15 -7.71
N PRO A 104 -16.82 -12.97 -7.00
CA PRO A 104 -18.21 -13.20 -7.40
C PRO A 104 -19.09 -11.96 -7.28
N TYR A 105 -18.79 -11.04 -6.35
CA TYR A 105 -19.55 -9.81 -6.19
C TYR A 105 -19.22 -8.78 -7.26
N VAL A 106 -17.94 -8.62 -7.64
CA VAL A 106 -17.53 -7.76 -8.76
C VAL A 106 -18.22 -8.22 -10.05
N THR A 107 -18.19 -9.53 -10.32
CA THR A 107 -18.88 -10.14 -11.47
C THR A 107 -20.39 -9.91 -11.41
N LYS A 108 -21.01 -10.04 -10.23
CA LYS A 108 -22.45 -9.82 -10.05
C LYS A 108 -22.84 -8.35 -10.30
N VAL A 109 -22.05 -7.39 -9.81
CA VAL A 109 -22.30 -5.96 -10.01
C VAL A 109 -22.25 -5.62 -11.50
N LEU A 110 -21.21 -6.06 -12.23
CA LEU A 110 -21.15 -5.92 -13.68
C LEU A 110 -22.36 -6.54 -14.37
N ARG A 111 -22.72 -7.79 -14.03
CA ARG A 111 -23.83 -8.49 -14.68
C ARG A 111 -25.18 -7.79 -14.49
N VAL A 112 -25.45 -7.24 -13.32
CA VAL A 112 -26.75 -6.62 -12.99
C VAL A 112 -26.82 -5.17 -13.44
N HIS A 113 -25.71 -4.43 -13.36
CA HIS A 113 -25.69 -2.98 -13.52
C HIS A 113 -24.88 -2.48 -14.73
N GLY A 114 -24.13 -3.34 -15.41
CA GLY A 114 -23.21 -2.95 -16.50
C GLY A 114 -23.88 -2.33 -17.73
N ALA A 115 -25.17 -2.61 -17.95
CA ALA A 115 -25.93 -1.98 -19.03
C ALA A 115 -26.15 -0.47 -18.79
N GLU A 116 -26.34 -0.08 -17.53
CA GLU A 116 -26.58 1.31 -17.11
C GLU A 116 -25.27 2.01 -16.70
N HIS A 117 -24.29 1.24 -16.24
CA HIS A 117 -23.01 1.71 -15.70
C HIS A 117 -21.84 1.03 -16.41
N GLN A 118 -21.48 1.56 -17.59
CA GLN A 118 -20.51 0.93 -18.50
C GLN A 118 -19.10 0.79 -17.90
N HIS A 119 -18.70 1.69 -17.00
CA HIS A 119 -17.39 1.63 -16.31
C HIS A 119 -17.22 0.36 -15.48
N LEU A 120 -18.30 -0.33 -15.11
CA LEU A 120 -18.22 -1.59 -14.38
C LEU A 120 -17.54 -2.72 -15.16
N ALA A 121 -17.54 -2.65 -16.50
CA ALA A 121 -16.81 -3.61 -17.32
C ALA A 121 -15.30 -3.43 -17.15
N GLU A 122 -14.85 -2.18 -17.07
CA GLU A 122 -13.46 -1.82 -16.83
C GLU A 122 -13.03 -2.15 -15.40
N VAL A 123 -13.87 -1.83 -14.39
CA VAL A 123 -13.64 -2.26 -12.99
C VAL A 123 -13.45 -3.78 -12.92
N HIS A 124 -14.29 -4.56 -13.60
CA HIS A 124 -14.17 -6.02 -13.62
C HIS A 124 -12.87 -6.48 -14.28
N SER A 125 -12.48 -5.88 -15.40
CA SER A 125 -11.22 -6.20 -16.09
C SER A 125 -10.01 -5.92 -15.21
N LEU A 126 -9.89 -4.68 -14.71
CA LEU A 126 -8.79 -4.23 -13.86
C LEU A 126 -8.70 -5.05 -12.57
N TYR A 127 -9.84 -5.34 -11.94
CA TYR A 127 -9.88 -6.16 -10.73
C TYR A 127 -9.32 -7.57 -10.97
N ASN A 128 -9.68 -8.22 -12.08
CA ASN A 128 -9.18 -9.57 -12.38
C ASN A 128 -7.71 -9.56 -12.77
N GLN A 129 -7.23 -8.49 -13.41
CA GLN A 129 -5.81 -8.30 -13.66
C GLN A 129 -5.05 -8.14 -12.35
N LEU A 130 -5.45 -7.18 -11.51
CA LEU A 130 -4.85 -6.94 -10.18
C LEU A 130 -4.83 -8.22 -9.34
N LYS A 131 -5.96 -8.95 -9.30
CA LYS A 131 -6.05 -10.23 -8.60
C LYS A 131 -4.98 -11.20 -9.10
N THR A 132 -4.87 -11.37 -10.42
CA THR A 132 -3.93 -12.33 -11.01
C THR A 132 -2.49 -11.97 -10.67
N GLU A 133 -2.16 -10.68 -10.77
CA GLU A 133 -0.83 -10.15 -10.45
C GLU A 133 -0.51 -10.36 -8.96
N LEU A 134 -1.41 -9.99 -8.04
CA LEU A 134 -1.22 -10.18 -6.59
C LEU A 134 -1.13 -11.65 -6.18
N GLU A 135 -1.93 -12.54 -6.78
CA GLU A 135 -1.86 -13.99 -6.51
C GLU A 135 -0.52 -14.58 -6.96
N GLN A 136 0.01 -14.15 -8.11
CA GLN A 136 1.31 -14.61 -8.60
C GLN A 136 2.47 -14.02 -7.79
N HIS A 137 2.37 -12.74 -7.48
CA HIS A 137 3.38 -11.99 -6.76
C HIS A 137 3.58 -12.53 -5.34
N THR A 138 2.52 -12.70 -4.55
CA THR A 138 2.68 -13.20 -3.16
C THR A 138 3.22 -14.64 -3.11
N ILE A 139 2.91 -15.49 -4.11
CA ILE A 139 3.51 -16.82 -4.23
C ILE A 139 5.02 -16.73 -4.48
N LYS A 140 5.44 -15.87 -5.41
CA LYS A 140 6.86 -15.63 -5.72
C LYS A 140 7.59 -15.09 -4.50
N GLU A 141 6.97 -14.17 -3.76
CA GLU A 141 7.57 -13.63 -2.55
C GLU A 141 7.79 -14.70 -1.49
N GLU A 142 6.75 -15.47 -1.17
CA GLU A 142 6.82 -16.49 -0.12
C GLU A 142 7.71 -17.68 -0.50
N ALA A 143 7.69 -18.11 -1.76
CA ALA A 143 8.42 -19.30 -2.21
C ALA A 143 9.88 -19.00 -2.54
N ASP A 144 10.17 -17.82 -3.10
CA ASP A 144 11.47 -17.49 -3.68
C ASP A 144 12.13 -16.29 -3.00
N ALA A 145 11.41 -15.17 -2.85
CA ALA A 145 12.03 -13.91 -2.39
C ALA A 145 12.37 -13.90 -0.90
N PHE A 146 11.39 -14.09 -0.02
CA PHE A 146 11.55 -14.04 1.43
C PHE A 146 12.59 -15.03 1.97
N PRO A 147 12.74 -16.26 1.45
CA PRO A 147 13.86 -17.12 1.80
C PRO A 147 15.25 -16.48 1.58
N LEU A 148 15.42 -15.64 0.55
CA LEU A 148 16.69 -14.93 0.31
C LEU A 148 16.94 -13.84 1.34
N PHE A 149 15.91 -13.10 1.77
CA PHE A 149 16.02 -12.13 2.87
C PHE A 149 16.45 -12.81 4.17
N ILE A 150 15.81 -13.94 4.51
CA ILE A 150 16.15 -14.72 5.70
C ILE A 150 17.57 -15.29 5.60
N ASN A 151 18.00 -15.76 4.42
CA ASN A 151 19.37 -16.22 4.21
C ASN A 151 20.39 -15.09 4.39
N PHE A 152 20.11 -13.90 3.85
CA PHE A 152 20.97 -12.73 4.00
C PHE A 152 21.08 -12.27 5.46
N GLU A 153 19.96 -12.27 6.20
CA GLU A 153 19.94 -11.98 7.63
C GLU A 153 20.87 -12.92 8.43
N ASN A 154 20.87 -14.21 8.10
CA ASN A 154 21.66 -15.20 8.84
C ASN A 154 23.11 -15.34 8.35
N ASN A 155 23.38 -15.10 7.07
CA ASN A 155 24.67 -15.33 6.42
C ASN A 155 25.02 -14.21 5.43
N PRO A 156 25.26 -12.97 5.87
CA PRO A 156 25.48 -11.84 4.95
C PRO A 156 26.78 -12.01 4.16
N SER A 157 26.71 -11.72 2.85
CA SER A 157 27.84 -11.75 1.92
C SER A 157 27.60 -10.76 0.77
N ASP A 158 28.66 -10.39 0.04
CA ASP A 158 28.49 -9.54 -1.14
C ASP A 158 27.63 -10.23 -2.23
N TYR A 159 27.72 -11.56 -2.31
CA TYR A 159 26.98 -12.36 -3.28
C TYR A 159 25.46 -12.30 -3.06
N ASN A 160 24.99 -12.66 -1.86
CA ASN A 160 23.55 -12.62 -1.57
C ASN A 160 22.99 -11.18 -1.47
N LYS A 161 23.83 -10.18 -1.16
CA LYS A 161 23.45 -8.77 -1.30
C LYS A 161 23.14 -8.38 -2.75
N GLU A 162 23.98 -8.82 -3.70
CA GLU A 162 23.76 -8.55 -5.12
C GLU A 162 22.51 -9.26 -5.65
N GLU A 163 22.29 -10.52 -5.24
CA GLU A 163 21.07 -11.27 -5.58
C GLU A 163 19.82 -10.56 -5.06
N LEU A 164 19.82 -10.14 -3.79
CA LEU A 164 18.70 -9.40 -3.19
C LEU A 164 18.44 -8.07 -3.90
N THR A 165 19.48 -7.32 -4.27
CA THR A 165 19.31 -6.02 -4.93
C THR A 165 18.59 -6.14 -6.28
N LYS A 166 18.91 -7.19 -7.06
CA LYS A 166 18.25 -7.48 -8.34
C LYS A 166 16.79 -7.85 -8.12
N LEU A 167 16.53 -8.77 -7.19
CA LEU A 167 15.19 -9.22 -6.84
C LEU A 167 14.30 -8.08 -6.33
N VAL A 168 14.82 -7.23 -5.43
CA VAL A 168 14.08 -6.09 -4.89
C VAL A 168 13.62 -5.14 -6.00
N THR A 169 14.46 -4.89 -7.01
CA THR A 169 14.09 -4.02 -8.14
C THR A 169 12.92 -4.61 -8.92
N GLU A 170 12.94 -5.92 -9.16
CA GLU A 170 11.85 -6.63 -9.83
C GLU A 170 10.54 -6.61 -9.03
N LEU A 171 10.61 -6.78 -7.70
CA LEU A 171 9.43 -6.73 -6.83
C LEU A 171 8.83 -5.32 -6.75
N GLU A 172 9.66 -4.27 -6.71
CA GLU A 172 9.18 -2.88 -6.75
C GLU A 172 8.48 -2.55 -8.07
N ASP A 173 8.99 -3.02 -9.21
CA ASP A 173 8.32 -2.85 -10.51
C ASP A 173 6.94 -3.55 -10.52
N GLU A 174 6.82 -4.73 -9.90
CA GLU A 174 5.54 -5.43 -9.74
C GLU A 174 4.58 -4.66 -8.80
N HIS A 175 5.09 -4.06 -7.73
CA HIS A 175 4.31 -3.20 -6.82
C HIS A 175 3.76 -1.97 -7.52
N ASP A 176 4.56 -1.32 -8.36
CA ASP A 176 4.11 -0.17 -9.15
C ASP A 176 2.95 -0.55 -10.07
N GLY A 177 3.04 -1.70 -10.75
CA GLY A 177 1.96 -2.24 -11.58
C GLY A 177 0.66 -2.47 -10.80
N ALA A 178 0.75 -3.18 -9.66
CA ALA A 178 -0.41 -3.43 -8.80
C ALA A 178 -1.01 -2.13 -8.23
N GLY A 179 -0.15 -1.20 -7.82
CA GLY A 179 -0.52 0.14 -7.34
C GLY A 179 -1.27 0.94 -8.40
N ASP A 180 -0.80 0.94 -9.64
CA ASP A 180 -1.44 1.65 -10.74
C ASP A 180 -2.82 1.07 -11.10
N LEU A 181 -2.96 -0.26 -11.09
CA LEU A 181 -4.26 -0.91 -11.33
C LEU A 181 -5.30 -0.50 -10.29
N ILE A 182 -4.96 -0.54 -8.99
CA ILE A 182 -5.94 -0.20 -7.95
C ILE A 182 -6.26 1.30 -7.92
N LYS A 183 -5.27 2.17 -8.23
CA LYS A 183 -5.47 3.62 -8.40
C LYS A 183 -6.42 3.90 -9.57
N GLU A 184 -6.30 3.17 -10.67
CA GLU A 184 -7.23 3.33 -11.80
C GLU A 184 -8.63 2.85 -11.44
N ILE A 185 -8.76 1.73 -10.71
CA ILE A 185 -10.07 1.30 -10.17
C ILE A 185 -10.66 2.41 -9.28
N ARG A 186 -9.89 3.02 -8.38
CA ARG A 186 -10.35 4.15 -7.57
C ARG A 186 -10.82 5.32 -8.45
N ASN A 187 -10.07 5.66 -9.50
CA ASN A 187 -10.39 6.74 -10.43
C ASN A 187 -11.75 6.51 -11.12
N ILE A 188 -11.92 5.39 -11.82
CA ILE A 188 -13.15 5.09 -12.59
C ILE A 188 -14.37 4.84 -11.70
N THR A 189 -14.17 4.56 -10.42
CA THR A 189 -15.24 4.40 -9.43
C THR A 189 -15.57 5.69 -8.67
N ALA A 190 -14.98 6.82 -9.07
CA ALA A 190 -15.12 8.11 -8.41
C ALA A 190 -14.79 8.02 -6.90
N ASP A 191 -13.60 7.51 -6.58
CA ASP A 191 -13.14 7.31 -5.21
C ASP A 191 -14.00 6.29 -4.45
N PHE A 192 -14.36 5.20 -5.14
CA PHE A 192 -15.29 4.18 -4.64
C PHE A 192 -16.64 4.75 -4.18
N THR A 193 -17.13 5.81 -4.86
CA THR A 193 -18.41 6.43 -4.55
C THR A 193 -19.53 5.80 -5.39
N PRO A 194 -20.42 4.98 -4.77
CA PRO A 194 -21.49 4.33 -5.52
C PRO A 194 -22.54 5.36 -5.96
N PRO A 195 -23.18 5.19 -7.13
CA PRO A 195 -24.17 6.13 -7.63
C PRO A 195 -25.42 6.19 -6.72
N PRO A 196 -26.22 7.28 -6.79
CA PRO A 196 -27.50 7.36 -6.10
C PRO A 196 -28.38 6.15 -6.41
N GLY A 197 -28.98 5.55 -5.39
CA GLY A 197 -29.83 4.35 -5.55
C GLY A 197 -29.07 3.03 -5.74
N ALA A 198 -27.73 3.02 -5.73
CA ALA A 198 -26.94 1.79 -5.80
C ALA A 198 -27.39 0.77 -4.75
N CYS A 199 -27.58 -0.48 -5.18
CA CYS A 199 -28.02 -1.57 -4.31
C CYS A 199 -26.94 -1.94 -3.29
N GLY A 200 -27.32 -2.72 -2.27
CA GLY A 200 -26.41 -3.13 -1.20
C GLY A 200 -25.17 -3.88 -1.70
N THR A 201 -25.31 -4.73 -2.73
CA THR A 201 -24.16 -5.43 -3.33
C THR A 201 -23.18 -4.48 -4.01
N TYR A 202 -23.67 -3.45 -4.69
CA TYR A 202 -22.80 -2.46 -5.35
C TYR A 202 -22.01 -1.66 -4.31
N ARG A 203 -22.69 -1.17 -3.27
CA ARG A 203 -22.03 -0.46 -2.14
C ARG A 203 -20.99 -1.33 -1.45
N LEU A 204 -21.31 -2.62 -1.24
CA LEU A 204 -20.39 -3.59 -0.65
C LEU A 204 -19.12 -3.77 -1.48
N VAL A 205 -19.25 -3.91 -2.81
CA VAL A 205 -18.07 -4.05 -3.69
C VAL A 205 -17.16 -2.84 -3.59
N TYR A 206 -17.71 -1.62 -3.65
CA TYR A 206 -16.90 -0.41 -3.56
C TYR A 206 -16.23 -0.26 -2.20
N GLN A 207 -16.93 -0.57 -1.10
CA GLN A 207 -16.31 -0.58 0.22
C GLN A 207 -15.17 -1.60 0.31
N ARG A 208 -15.35 -2.80 -0.25
CA ARG A 208 -14.33 -3.86 -0.22
C ARG A 208 -13.12 -3.53 -1.10
N LEU A 209 -13.33 -2.89 -2.25
CA LEU A 209 -12.24 -2.37 -3.09
C LEU A 209 -11.45 -1.27 -2.36
N ALA A 210 -12.12 -0.36 -1.64
CA ALA A 210 -11.44 0.65 -0.82
C ALA A 210 -10.63 0.02 0.32
N ASN A 211 -11.16 -1.03 0.95
CA ASN A 211 -10.42 -1.77 1.99
C ASN A 211 -9.21 -2.52 1.40
N LEU A 212 -9.38 -3.15 0.24
CA LEU A 212 -8.31 -3.84 -0.48
C LEU A 212 -7.16 -2.90 -0.81
N GLU A 213 -7.47 -1.72 -1.35
CA GLU A 213 -6.46 -0.70 -1.64
C GLU A 213 -5.76 -0.21 -0.36
N SER A 214 -6.53 0.04 0.70
CA SER A 214 -5.99 0.51 1.97
C SER A 214 -4.99 -0.49 2.57
N ASP A 215 -5.30 -1.78 2.51
CA ASP A 215 -4.40 -2.84 2.96
C ASP A 215 -3.18 -2.97 2.04
N LEU A 216 -3.40 -2.98 0.72
CA LEU A 216 -2.33 -3.09 -0.29
C LEU A 216 -1.30 -1.96 -0.16
N PHE A 217 -1.72 -0.71 0.07
CA PHE A 217 -0.77 0.39 0.27
C PHE A 217 0.03 0.25 1.58
N GLN A 218 -0.57 -0.32 2.63
CA GLN A 218 0.17 -0.57 3.87
C GLN A 218 1.17 -1.71 3.70
N HIS A 219 0.76 -2.79 3.03
CA HIS A 219 1.58 -3.93 2.64
C HIS A 219 2.81 -3.47 1.87
N ILE A 220 2.61 -2.84 0.70
CA ILE A 220 3.70 -2.37 -0.16
C ILE A 220 4.60 -1.36 0.59
N HIS A 221 4.05 -0.54 1.48
CA HIS A 221 4.88 0.37 2.28
C HIS A 221 5.86 -0.39 3.19
N LEU A 222 5.40 -1.44 3.89
CA LEU A 222 6.27 -2.26 4.75
C LEU A 222 7.39 -2.92 3.94
N GLU A 223 7.09 -3.34 2.71
CA GLU A 223 8.09 -3.93 1.82
C GLU A 223 9.05 -2.86 1.29
N ASN A 224 8.56 -1.91 0.49
CA ASN A 224 9.41 -0.94 -0.20
C ASN A 224 10.21 -0.08 0.78
N ASN A 225 9.55 0.49 1.78
CA ASN A 225 10.14 1.54 2.61
C ASN A 225 10.82 1.02 3.87
N ILE A 226 10.66 -0.27 4.20
CA ILE A 226 11.29 -0.89 5.37
C ILE A 226 12.11 -2.12 4.96
N LEU A 227 11.48 -3.19 4.48
CA LEU A 227 12.18 -4.45 4.19
C LEU A 227 13.25 -4.27 3.09
N PHE A 228 12.83 -3.76 1.94
CA PHE A 228 13.66 -3.60 0.74
C PHE A 228 14.70 -2.50 0.91
N LYS A 229 14.30 -1.35 1.49
CA LYS A 229 15.23 -0.28 1.85
C LYS A 229 16.37 -0.79 2.75
N ARG A 230 16.05 -1.53 3.81
CA ARG A 230 17.07 -2.10 4.72
C ARG A 230 17.97 -3.11 4.03
N ALA A 231 17.44 -3.92 3.11
CA ALA A 231 18.24 -4.88 2.35
C ALA A 231 19.25 -4.20 1.40
N ARG A 232 18.96 -2.98 0.92
CA ARG A 232 19.89 -2.19 0.10
C ARG A 232 20.99 -1.50 0.93
N GLU A 233 20.65 -1.09 2.14
CA GLU A 233 21.52 -0.28 3.01
C GLU A 233 22.56 -1.10 3.81
N LEU A 234 22.27 -2.37 4.10
CA LEU A 234 23.19 -3.31 4.76
C LEU A 234 24.25 -3.83 3.80
#